data_AF-A0A0S8DZA3-F1
#
_entry.id   AF-A0A0S8DZA3-F1
#
_cell.length_a   1.000
_cell.length_b   1.000
_cell.length_c   1.000
_cell.angle_alpha   90.00
_cell.angle_beta   90.00
_cell.angle_gamma   90.00
#
_symmetry.space_group_name_H-M   'P 1'
#
loop_
_entity.id
_entity.type
_entity.pdbx_description
1 polymer ?
#
loop_
_entity_poly.entity_id
_entity_poly.type
_entity_poly.pdbx_seq_one_letter_code
_entity_poly.pdbx_strand_id
1 'polypeptide(L)'
;WVERVCGEIEIEPILPLWKGEREDLLKEFIRVGFKAIVVATNADFLGQEWLGRQINEEFIEDLKALRIEVDLCGEKGEYHTFVYDGPIFKKSIDFSIGKKILKDKHWFLNLKLR
;
A
#
# COMPACT_ATOMS: atom_id res chain seq x y z
N TRP A 1 20.79 1.16 1.95
CA TRP A 1 21.05 0.90 0.52
C TRP A 1 20.92 2.19 -0.29
N VAL A 2 19.77 2.88 -0.25
CA VAL A 2 19.53 4.14 -0.99
C VAL A 2 20.65 5.17 -0.76
N GLU A 3 20.96 5.50 0.51
CA GLU A 3 21.99 6.48 0.84
C GLU A 3 23.37 6.13 0.27
N ARG A 4 23.77 4.86 0.33
CA ARG A 4 25.03 4.38 -0.24
C ARG A 4 25.06 4.60 -1.76
N VAL A 5 24.02 4.16 -2.46
CA VAL A 5 23.96 4.23 -3.94
C VAL A 5 23.91 5.68 -4.41
N CYS A 6 23.15 6.55 -3.74
CA CYS A 6 23.10 7.97 -4.07
C CYS A 6 24.44 8.66 -3.78
N GLY A 7 25.08 8.34 -2.65
CA GLY A 7 26.38 8.88 -2.28
C GLY A 7 27.51 8.53 -3.26
N GLU A 8 27.47 7.33 -3.86
CA GLU A 8 28.45 6.90 -4.88
C GLU A 8 28.44 7.77 -6.15
N ILE A 9 27.37 8.53 -6.38
CA ILE A 9 27.19 9.40 -7.56
C ILE A 9 26.88 10.86 -7.19
N GLU A 10 27.19 11.26 -5.95
CA GLU A 10 27.03 12.63 -5.45
C GLU A 10 25.59 13.17 -5.54
N ILE A 11 24.60 12.28 -5.39
CA ILE A 11 23.18 12.65 -5.30
C ILE A 11 22.75 12.65 -3.83
N GLU A 12 22.04 13.69 -3.41
CA GLU A 12 21.41 13.75 -2.09
C GLU A 12 20.07 12.99 -2.09
N PRO A 13 19.91 11.94 -1.25
CA PRO A 13 18.63 11.26 -1.11
C PRO A 13 17.69 12.04 -0.18
N ILE A 14 16.51 12.42 -0.68
CA ILE A 14 15.44 12.98 0.14
C ILE A 14 14.47 11.85 0.52
N LEU A 15 14.37 11.55 1.81
CA LEU A 15 13.60 10.42 2.36
C LEU A 15 12.45 10.94 3.25
N PRO A 16 11.40 11.56 2.69
CA PRO A 16 10.43 12.35 3.45
C PRO A 16 9.60 11.54 4.45
N LEU A 17 9.42 10.24 4.21
CA LEU A 17 8.62 9.35 5.06
C LEU A 17 9.48 8.52 6.02
N TRP A 18 10.81 8.68 6.00
CA TRP A 18 11.72 7.84 6.76
C TRP A 18 11.49 7.98 8.26
N LYS A 19 11.34 6.84 8.95
CA LYS A 19 11.02 6.76 10.39
C LYS A 19 9.71 7.47 10.80
N GLY A 20 8.83 7.80 9.86
CA GLY A 20 7.49 8.27 10.18
C GLY A 20 6.70 7.21 10.95
N GLU A 21 5.81 7.66 11.83
CA GLU A 21 4.86 6.80 12.52
C GLU A 21 3.84 6.28 11.48
N ARG A 22 3.57 4.97 11.48
CA ARG A 22 2.87 4.30 10.38
C ARG A 22 1.41 4.73 10.29
N GLU A 23 0.74 4.83 11.43
CA GLU A 23 -0.66 5.25 11.49
C GLU A 23 -0.81 6.70 11.03
N ASP A 24 0.04 7.60 11.51
CA ASP A 24 0.05 9.01 11.13
C ASP A 24 0.28 9.19 9.62
N LEU A 25 1.20 8.41 9.03
CA LEU A 25 1.46 8.41 7.60
C LEU A 25 0.24 7.96 6.78
N LEU A 26 -0.45 6.89 7.20
CA LEU A 26 -1.67 6.44 6.52
C LEU A 26 -2.81 7.44 6.68
N LYS A 27 -3.00 8.00 7.88
CA LYS A 27 -4.00 9.05 8.12
C LYS A 27 -3.72 10.28 7.29
N GLU A 28 -2.45 10.67 7.14
CA GLU A 28 -2.07 11.74 6.23
C GLU A 28 -2.42 11.40 4.78
N PHE A 29 -2.06 10.21 4.29
CA PHE A 29 -2.40 9.73 2.94
C PHE A 29 -3.91 9.85 2.66
N ILE A 30 -4.75 9.42 3.61
CA ILE A 30 -6.20 9.51 3.53
C ILE A 30 -6.65 10.99 3.55
N ARG A 31 -6.16 11.77 4.51
CA ARG A 31 -6.52 13.17 4.72
C ARG A 31 -6.21 14.05 3.52
N VAL A 32 -5.06 13.86 2.87
CA VAL A 32 -4.70 14.64 1.66
C VAL A 32 -5.47 14.19 0.42
N GLY A 33 -6.23 13.09 0.50
CA GLY A 33 -7.18 12.68 -0.52
C GLY A 33 -6.64 11.69 -1.55
N PHE A 34 -5.52 11.01 -1.29
CA PHE A 34 -5.11 9.89 -2.13
C PHE A 34 -6.10 8.73 -1.99
N LYS A 35 -6.28 7.98 -3.08
CA LYS A 35 -7.10 6.77 -3.11
C LYS A 35 -6.29 5.60 -3.60
N ALA A 36 -6.28 4.54 -2.81
CA ALA A 36 -5.63 3.30 -3.16
C ALA A 36 -6.49 2.09 -2.80
N ILE A 37 -6.25 0.99 -3.49
CA ILE A 37 -6.79 -0.33 -3.13
C ILE A 37 -5.66 -1.32 -2.88
N VAL A 38 -5.91 -2.31 -2.04
CA VAL A 38 -4.99 -3.44 -1.85
C VAL A 38 -5.04 -4.36 -3.07
N VAL A 39 -3.88 -4.63 -3.67
CA VAL A 39 -3.74 -5.47 -4.88
C VAL A 39 -2.86 -6.69 -4.68
N ALA A 40 -2.11 -6.76 -3.58
CA ALA A 40 -1.46 -7.99 -3.18
C ALA A 40 -1.46 -8.11 -1.67
N THR A 41 -1.51 -9.34 -1.16
CA THR A 41 -1.28 -9.64 0.26
C THR A 41 -0.42 -10.87 0.41
N ASN A 42 0.38 -10.91 1.48
CA ASN A 42 1.06 -12.12 1.90
C ASN A 42 0.12 -12.95 2.77
N ALA A 43 -0.15 -14.19 2.35
CA ALA A 43 -1.11 -15.11 2.97
C ALA A 43 -0.72 -15.55 4.39
N ASP A 44 0.54 -15.38 4.79
CA ASP A 44 0.98 -15.62 6.18
C ASP A 44 0.45 -14.53 7.14
N PHE A 45 0.05 -13.36 6.62
CA PHE A 45 -0.46 -12.22 7.39
C PHE A 45 -1.91 -11.88 7.05
N LEU A 46 -2.22 -11.67 5.77
CA LEU A 46 -3.49 -11.14 5.30
C LEU A 46 -4.06 -12.02 4.18
N GLY A 47 -5.29 -12.49 4.34
CA GLY A 47 -5.96 -13.35 3.36
C GLY A 47 -6.51 -12.59 2.14
N GLN A 48 -7.10 -13.34 1.21
CA GLN A 48 -7.66 -12.80 -0.03
C GLN A 48 -8.82 -11.81 0.18
N GLU A 49 -9.46 -11.84 1.35
CA GLU A 49 -10.53 -10.91 1.74
C GLU A 49 -10.06 -9.46 1.80
N TRP A 50 -8.76 -9.23 2.00
CA TRP A 50 -8.15 -7.90 1.98
C TRP A 50 -8.00 -7.32 0.58
N LEU A 51 -7.90 -8.16 -0.45
CA LEU A 51 -7.77 -7.71 -1.84
C LEU A 51 -9.00 -6.92 -2.29
N GLY A 52 -8.74 -5.71 -2.81
CA GLY A 52 -9.73 -4.77 -3.32
C GLY A 52 -10.25 -3.78 -2.28
N ARG A 53 -9.88 -3.95 -1.00
CA ARG A 53 -10.20 -2.98 0.05
C ARG A 53 -9.53 -1.64 -0.23
N GLN A 54 -10.25 -0.55 0.03
CA GLN A 54 -9.70 0.79 -0.03
C GLN A 54 -8.86 1.09 1.20
N ILE A 55 -7.82 1.90 1.04
CA ILE A 55 -7.08 2.45 2.17
C ILE A 55 -7.89 3.64 2.72
N ASN A 56 -8.55 3.42 3.85
CA ASN A 56 -9.37 4.40 4.57
C ASN A 56 -9.25 4.17 6.10
N GLU A 57 -9.95 4.97 6.91
CA GLU A 57 -9.89 4.84 8.38
C GLU A 57 -10.36 3.45 8.86
N GLU A 58 -11.39 2.88 8.23
CA GLU A 58 -11.87 1.53 8.54
C GLU A 58 -10.81 0.45 8.28
N PHE A 59 -10.02 0.60 7.21
CA PHE A 59 -8.91 -0.30 6.90
C PHE A 59 -7.83 -0.28 7.99
N ILE A 60 -7.51 0.90 8.54
CA ILE A 60 -6.54 1.05 9.63
C ILE A 60 -7.04 0.32 10.88
N GLU A 61 -8.30 0.57 11.26
CA GLU A 61 -8.87 -0.03 12.47
C GLU A 61 -8.99 -1.55 12.34
N ASP A 62 -9.33 -2.06 11.15
CA ASP A 62 -9.35 -3.49 10.90
C ASP A 62 -7.97 -4.14 10.98
N LEU A 63 -6.91 -3.47 10.51
CA LEU A 63 -5.54 -3.98 10.65
C LEU A 63 -5.14 -4.05 12.12
N LYS A 64 -5.47 -3.03 12.92
CA LYS A 64 -5.20 -3.01 14.37
C LYS A 64 -5.99 -4.07 15.13
N ALA A 65 -7.18 -4.42 14.65
CA ALA A 65 -8.03 -5.43 15.27
C ALA A 65 -7.55 -6.87 15.02
N LEU A 66 -6.56 -7.08 14.15
CA LEU A 66 -5.97 -8.39 13.91
C LEU A 66 -5.29 -8.92 15.17
N ARG A 67 -5.38 -10.24 15.38
CA ARG A 67 -4.68 -10.93 16.47
C ARG A 67 -3.18 -11.10 16.22
N ILE A 68 -2.75 -10.84 14.99
CA ILE A 68 -1.35 -10.88 14.58
C ILE A 68 -0.87 -9.44 14.39
N GLU A 69 0.39 -9.19 14.70
CA GLU A 69 0.99 -7.89 14.44
C GLU A 69 1.29 -7.76 12.95
N VAL A 70 0.82 -6.66 12.35
CA VAL A 70 1.10 -6.27 10.96
C VAL A 70 1.62 -4.84 10.96
N ASP A 71 2.62 -4.53 10.12
CA ASP A 71 3.00 -3.15 9.87
C ASP A 71 1.85 -2.45 9.13
N LEU A 72 1.32 -1.37 9.70
CA LEU A 72 0.16 -0.70 9.13
C LEU A 72 0.44 -0.20 7.72
N CYS A 73 1.67 0.23 7.39
CA CYS A 73 2.06 0.67 6.06
C CYS A 73 2.45 -0.49 5.12
N GLY A 74 2.46 -1.74 5.59
CA GLY A 74 2.85 -2.90 4.80
C GLY A 74 4.35 -2.99 4.52
N GLU A 75 5.19 -2.31 5.31
CA GLU A 75 6.65 -2.20 5.09
C GLU A 75 7.39 -3.55 5.16
N LYS A 76 6.79 -4.59 5.78
CA LYS A 76 7.38 -5.93 5.88
C LYS A 76 6.81 -6.89 4.83
N GLY A 77 6.05 -6.38 3.85
CA GLY A 77 5.49 -7.15 2.74
C GLY A 77 4.14 -7.78 3.05
N GLU A 78 3.40 -7.28 4.05
CA GLU A 78 2.07 -7.76 4.40
C GLU A 78 1.06 -7.53 3.26
N TYR A 79 1.15 -6.36 2.61
CA TYR A 79 0.32 -6.02 1.47
C TYR A 79 0.96 -4.98 0.54
N HIS A 80 0.47 -4.93 -0.69
CA HIS A 80 0.79 -3.88 -1.66
C HIS A 80 -0.47 -3.22 -2.18
N THR A 81 -0.35 -1.94 -2.55
CA THR A 81 -1.47 -1.12 -3.00
C THR A 81 -1.28 -0.63 -4.43
N PHE A 82 -2.41 -0.27 -5.05
CA PHE A 82 -2.47 0.47 -6.28
C PHE A 82 -3.17 1.80 -6.01
N VAL A 83 -2.42 2.90 -6.12
CA VAL A 83 -2.93 4.28 -5.98
C VAL A 83 -3.50 4.71 -7.33
N TYR A 84 -4.81 4.99 -7.39
CA TYR A 84 -5.52 5.24 -8.64
C TYR A 84 -6.06 6.66 -8.77
N ASP A 85 -6.03 7.45 -7.70
CA ASP A 85 -6.51 8.83 -7.68
C ASP A 85 -5.85 9.60 -6.51
N GLY A 86 -5.87 10.92 -6.56
CA GLY A 86 -5.33 11.77 -5.50
C GLY A 86 -5.05 13.21 -5.90
N PRO A 87 -4.56 14.03 -4.96
CA PRO A 87 -4.42 15.49 -5.15
C PRO A 87 -3.48 15.90 -6.29
N ILE A 88 -2.52 15.04 -6.67
CA ILE A 88 -1.58 15.29 -7.77
C ILE A 88 -1.97 14.62 -9.09
N PHE A 89 -3.09 13.88 -9.13
CA PHE A 89 -3.59 13.26 -10.34
C PHE A 89 -4.37 14.29 -11.17
N LYS A 90 -4.04 14.41 -12.47
CA LYS A 90 -4.85 15.22 -13.40
C LYS A 90 -6.20 14.56 -13.72
N LYS A 91 -6.22 13.23 -13.71
CA LYS A 91 -7.38 12.36 -13.90
C LYS A 91 -7.14 11.08 -13.10
N SER A 92 -8.20 10.53 -12.52
CA SER A 92 -8.14 9.20 -11.92
C SER A 92 -7.87 8.14 -13.01
N ILE A 93 -7.26 7.05 -12.60
CA ILE A 93 -7.07 5.88 -13.47
C ILE A 93 -8.35 5.06 -13.41
N ASP A 94 -9.02 4.86 -14.55
CA ASP A 94 -10.16 3.96 -14.65
C ASP A 94 -9.67 2.50 -14.80
N PHE A 95 -10.28 1.60 -14.04
CA PHE A 95 -9.91 0.20 -14.03
C PHE A 95 -11.10 -0.67 -13.64
N SER A 96 -11.01 -1.95 -13.99
CA SER A 96 -11.91 -2.99 -13.51
C SER A 96 -11.17 -4.06 -12.71
N ILE A 97 -11.83 -4.54 -11.66
CA ILE A 97 -11.34 -5.63 -10.82
C ILE A 97 -11.55 -6.97 -11.54
N GLY A 98 -10.49 -7.75 -11.62
CA GLY A 98 -10.46 -9.09 -12.18
C GLY A 98 -10.42 -10.18 -11.12
N LYS A 99 -9.75 -11.28 -11.44
CA LYS A 99 -9.65 -12.46 -10.57
C LYS A 99 -8.65 -12.24 -9.43
N LYS A 100 -8.92 -12.87 -8.29
CA LYS A 100 -7.96 -13.09 -7.21
C LYS A 100 -7.16 -14.35 -7.50
N ILE A 101 -5.84 -14.30 -7.39
CA ILE A 101 -4.93 -15.41 -7.72
C ILE A 101 -3.97 -15.62 -6.56
N LEU A 102 -3.88 -16.86 -6.05
CA LEU A 102 -2.82 -17.26 -5.15
C LEU A 102 -1.62 -17.73 -5.98
N LYS A 103 -0.46 -17.13 -5.76
CA LYS A 103 0.81 -17.59 -6.31
C LYS A 103 1.85 -17.61 -5.21
N ASP A 104 2.46 -18.77 -5.02
CA ASP A 104 3.34 -19.06 -3.88
C ASP A 104 2.61 -18.74 -2.57
N LYS A 105 3.09 -17.76 -1.79
CA LYS A 105 2.48 -17.28 -0.55
C LYS A 105 1.72 -15.96 -0.68
N HIS A 106 1.47 -15.48 -1.90
CA HIS A 106 0.86 -14.17 -2.09
C HIS A 106 -0.44 -14.26 -2.87
N TRP A 107 -1.47 -13.59 -2.37
CA TRP A 107 -2.69 -13.32 -3.10
C TRP A 107 -2.49 -12.06 -3.94
N PHE A 108 -2.96 -12.08 -5.19
CA PHE A 108 -2.91 -10.96 -6.12
C PHE A 108 -4.31 -10.65 -6.66
N LEU A 109 -4.62 -9.37 -6.80
CA LEU A 109 -5.80 -8.86 -7.48
C LEU A 109 -5.43 -8.41 -8.89
N ASN A 110 -5.94 -9.11 -9.90
CA ASN A 110 -5.73 -8.66 -11.27
C ASN A 110 -6.55 -7.39 -11.54
N LEU A 111 -5.89 -6.33 -11.98
CA LEU A 111 -6.54 -5.12 -12.46
C LEU A 111 -6.43 -5.04 -13.99
N LYS A 112 -7.48 -4.55 -14.63
CA LYS A 112 -7.49 -4.22 -16.06
C LYS A 112 -7.77 -2.73 -16.21
N LEU A 113 -6.79 -1.98 -16.73
CA LEU A 113 -6.90 -0.56 -17.04
C LEU A 113 -7.85 -0.34 -18.23
N ARG A 114 -8.51 0.81 -18.25
CA ARG A 114 -9.46 1.22 -19.29
C ARG A 114 -8.99 2.45 -20.05
#